data_AF-A0A2S9MBR0-F1
#
_entry.id   AF-A0A2S9MBR0-F1
#
_cell.length_a   1.000
_cell.length_b   1.000
_cell.length_c   1.000
_cell.angle_alpha   90.00
_cell.angle_beta   90.00
_cell.angle_gamma   90.00
#
_symmetry.space_group_name_H-M   'P 1'
#
loop_
_entity.id
_entity.type
_entity.pdbx_description
1 polymer ?
#
loop_
_entity_poly.entity_id
_entity_poly.type
_entity_poly.pdbx_seq_one_letter_code
_entity_poly.pdbx_strand_id
1 'polypeptide(L)'
;MSISFNPMVTSAPTGTFRTDTEGYVQGAVMDDPSSNMWLASAIIAASVTGPVWGGMAVTENVAAPNQNGLGNSLVIAANNAGVTGFTVINRSYNAILTPGNNVPQLTAGMTAMFYRLGSNARIAVQCDATLAGNLDTGAINQQVSWDFTNQKLVAYSSGAGALACKVLSVNTNSKIVSYNSGTGALTWTQGPAAIIQI
;
A
#
# COMPACT_ATOMS: atom_id res chain seq x y z
N MET A 1 -22.72 -7.85 -56.55
CA MET A 1 -21.75 -7.11 -55.73
C MET A 1 -21.74 -7.77 -54.35
N SER A 2 -20.70 -8.56 -54.05
CA SER A 2 -20.57 -9.24 -52.75
C SER A 2 -19.76 -8.32 -51.84
N ILE A 3 -20.36 -7.88 -50.73
CA ILE A 3 -19.62 -7.18 -49.68
C ILE A 3 -19.17 -8.26 -48.69
N SER A 4 -17.91 -8.68 -48.77
CA SER A 4 -17.33 -9.60 -47.79
C SER A 4 -16.91 -8.83 -46.55
N PHE A 5 -17.77 -8.78 -45.53
CA PHE A 5 -17.33 -8.40 -44.18
C PHE A 5 -16.68 -9.62 -43.54
N ASN A 6 -15.34 -9.62 -43.44
CA ASN A 6 -14.63 -10.60 -42.63
C ASN A 6 -14.45 -10.03 -41.22
N PRO A 7 -15.30 -10.39 -40.25
CA PRO A 7 -15.27 -9.79 -38.91
C PRO A 7 -13.94 -10.03 -38.18
N MET A 8 -13.18 -11.06 -38.54
CA MET A 8 -11.84 -11.33 -37.97
C MET A 8 -10.76 -10.36 -38.47
N VAL A 9 -11.02 -9.63 -39.56
CA VAL A 9 -10.09 -8.67 -40.17
C VAL A 9 -10.54 -7.23 -39.93
N THR A 10 -11.85 -6.98 -39.82
CA THR A 10 -12.42 -5.62 -39.69
C THR A 10 -12.81 -5.24 -38.27
N SER A 11 -12.91 -6.17 -37.33
CA SER A 11 -13.07 -5.83 -35.91
C SER A 11 -11.70 -5.85 -35.22
N ALA A 12 -11.14 -4.67 -34.96
CA ALA A 12 -10.09 -4.48 -33.98
C ALA A 12 -10.76 -3.84 -32.76
N PRO A 13 -11.32 -4.64 -31.84
CA PRO A 13 -12.16 -4.12 -30.77
C PRO A 13 -11.26 -3.60 -29.64
N THR A 14 -10.49 -2.55 -29.94
CA THR A 14 -9.65 -1.82 -28.98
C THR A 14 -10.56 -1.29 -27.86
N GLY A 15 -10.38 -1.81 -26.64
CA GLY A 15 -11.17 -1.40 -25.47
C GLY A 15 -12.46 -2.19 -25.21
N THR A 16 -12.76 -3.27 -25.95
CA THR A 16 -13.89 -4.17 -25.59
C THR A 16 -13.51 -5.22 -24.55
N PHE A 17 -12.21 -5.46 -24.37
CA PHE A 17 -11.68 -6.25 -23.27
C PHE A 17 -11.17 -5.30 -22.20
N ARG A 18 -11.49 -5.63 -20.96
CA ARG A 18 -11.08 -4.86 -19.79
C ARG A 18 -9.58 -5.01 -19.60
N THR A 19 -8.80 -4.00 -19.98
CA THR A 19 -7.35 -3.91 -19.73
C THR A 19 -7.07 -3.38 -18.32
N ASP A 20 -7.63 -4.07 -17.32
CA ASP A 20 -7.32 -3.79 -15.93
C ASP A 20 -6.05 -4.52 -15.50
N THR A 21 -5.48 -4.08 -14.37
CA THR A 21 -4.38 -4.76 -13.69
C THR A 21 -4.72 -6.22 -13.36
N GLU A 22 -3.81 -7.15 -13.68
CA GLU A 22 -3.85 -8.54 -13.18
C GLU A 22 -3.12 -8.69 -11.84
N GLY A 23 -2.39 -7.66 -11.41
CA GLY A 23 -1.62 -7.65 -10.17
C GLY A 23 -2.41 -7.28 -8.92
N TYR A 24 -1.65 -6.88 -7.89
CA TYR A 24 -2.18 -6.61 -6.56
C TYR A 24 -2.84 -5.23 -6.47
N VAL A 25 -3.60 -4.98 -5.39
CA VAL A 25 -4.10 -3.64 -5.04
C VAL A 25 -3.35 -3.16 -3.80
N GLN A 26 -2.66 -2.04 -3.89
CA GLN A 26 -1.92 -1.48 -2.75
C GLN A 26 -2.82 -1.27 -1.52
N GLY A 27 -2.31 -1.69 -0.37
CA GLY A 27 -3.02 -1.65 0.91
C GLY A 27 -4.01 -2.78 1.13
N ALA A 28 -4.15 -3.72 0.19
CA ALA A 28 -4.93 -4.92 0.41
C ALA A 28 -4.15 -5.92 1.26
N VAL A 29 -4.74 -6.36 2.38
CA VAL A 29 -4.27 -7.55 3.09
C VAL A 29 -4.78 -8.81 2.39
N MET A 30 -3.93 -9.83 2.27
CA MET A 30 -4.31 -11.16 1.81
C MET A 30 -5.01 -11.91 2.94
N ASP A 31 -6.05 -12.67 2.63
CA ASP A 31 -6.77 -13.43 3.64
C ASP A 31 -5.89 -14.59 4.14
N ASP A 32 -5.58 -14.54 5.44
CA ASP A 32 -4.87 -15.58 6.15
C ASP A 32 -5.57 -15.82 7.49
N PRO A 33 -5.99 -17.06 7.80
CA PRO A 33 -6.67 -17.36 9.05
C PRO A 33 -5.79 -17.05 10.28
N SER A 34 -4.47 -17.14 10.17
CA SER A 34 -3.54 -16.94 11.28
C SER A 34 -3.35 -15.47 11.65
N SER A 35 -3.37 -14.56 10.66
CA SER A 35 -3.17 -13.12 10.88
C SER A 35 -4.48 -12.35 11.01
N ASN A 36 -5.64 -12.91 10.66
CA ASN A 36 -6.92 -12.18 10.62
C ASN A 36 -7.30 -11.51 11.97
N MET A 37 -6.95 -12.14 13.10
CA MET A 37 -7.25 -11.60 14.45
C MET A 37 -6.23 -10.56 14.94
N TRP A 38 -5.20 -10.27 14.13
CA TRP A 38 -4.16 -9.29 14.46
C TRP A 38 -4.45 -7.89 13.91
N LEU A 39 -5.62 -7.68 13.31
CA LEU A 39 -6.04 -6.38 12.81
C LEU A 39 -6.19 -5.40 13.98
N ALA A 40 -5.41 -4.33 13.94
CA ALA A 40 -5.43 -3.28 14.95
C ALA A 40 -6.03 -1.98 14.39
N SER A 41 -6.52 -1.15 15.31
CA SER A 41 -7.08 0.18 15.01
C SER A 41 -6.44 1.23 15.90
N ALA A 42 -6.08 2.38 15.34
CA ALA A 42 -5.54 3.50 16.11
C ALA A 42 -5.87 4.84 15.44
N ILE A 43 -5.73 5.95 16.16
CA ILE A 43 -6.15 7.27 15.68
C ILE A 43 -5.00 7.97 14.98
N ILE A 44 -5.23 8.49 13.79
CA ILE A 44 -4.23 9.29 13.08
C ILE A 44 -3.99 10.58 13.87
N ALA A 45 -2.74 10.81 14.27
CA ALA A 45 -2.36 11.95 15.09
C ALA A 45 -2.62 13.28 14.38
N ALA A 46 -2.91 14.32 15.17
CA ALA A 46 -3.13 15.68 14.65
C ALA A 46 -1.91 16.27 13.93
N SER A 47 -0.71 15.73 14.18
CA SER A 47 0.53 16.12 13.50
C SER A 47 0.65 15.61 12.06
N VAL A 48 -0.20 14.68 11.64
CA VAL A 48 -0.22 14.18 10.26
C VAL A 48 -0.98 15.16 9.38
N THR A 49 -0.27 15.84 8.49
CA THR A 49 -0.82 16.89 7.62
C THR A 49 -1.28 16.38 6.26
N GLY A 50 -0.73 15.25 5.81
CA GLY A 50 -1.07 14.61 4.53
C GLY A 50 -2.20 13.57 4.66
N PRO A 51 -2.78 13.14 3.54
CA PRO A 51 -3.72 12.05 3.55
C PRO A 51 -3.02 10.72 3.89
N VAL A 52 -3.76 9.80 4.50
CA VAL A 52 -3.31 8.45 4.80
C VAL A 52 -4.12 7.47 3.96
N TRP A 53 -3.44 6.60 3.22
CA TRP A 53 -4.04 5.54 2.41
C TRP A 53 -3.50 4.17 2.83
N GLY A 54 -4.04 3.10 2.24
CA GLY A 54 -3.60 1.74 2.54
C GLY A 54 -2.20 1.44 1.98
N GLY A 55 -1.42 0.65 2.72
CA GLY A 55 -0.07 0.23 2.35
C GLY A 55 1.01 1.26 2.69
N MET A 56 0.73 2.24 3.56
CA MET A 56 1.72 3.18 4.09
C MET A 56 2.36 2.64 5.35
N ALA A 57 3.65 2.92 5.54
CA ALA A 57 4.37 2.58 6.75
C ALA A 57 4.04 3.59 7.87
N VAL A 58 3.68 3.07 9.05
CA VAL A 58 3.25 3.88 10.18
C VAL A 58 4.02 3.53 11.45
N THR A 59 4.05 4.50 12.36
CA THR A 59 4.51 4.34 13.73
C THR A 59 3.32 4.49 14.66
N GLU A 60 3.06 3.47 15.46
CA GLU A 60 2.11 3.49 16.56
C GLU A 60 2.85 3.97 17.81
N ASN A 61 2.36 5.07 18.38
CA ASN A 61 2.89 5.60 19.63
C ASN A 61 2.00 5.18 20.79
N VAL A 62 2.64 4.74 21.87
CA VAL A 62 1.97 4.51 23.15
C VAL A 62 1.45 5.85 23.67
N ALA A 63 0.18 5.88 24.07
CA ALA A 63 -0.40 7.08 24.67
C ALA A 63 0.35 7.47 25.96
N ALA A 64 0.64 8.75 26.12
CA ALA A 64 1.23 9.25 27.35
C ALA A 64 0.23 9.14 28.52
N PRO A 65 0.69 8.93 29.76
CA PRO A 65 -0.18 8.93 30.93
C PRO A 65 -1.04 10.21 31.00
N ASN A 66 -2.28 10.08 31.49
CA ASN A 66 -3.22 11.19 31.71
C ASN A 66 -3.68 11.98 30.46
N GLN A 67 -3.52 11.45 29.26
CA GLN A 67 -3.99 12.11 28.02
C GLN A 67 -5.48 11.89 27.69
N ASN A 68 -6.18 10.97 28.39
CA ASN A 68 -7.56 10.57 28.07
C ASN A 68 -7.77 10.28 26.56
N GLY A 69 -6.75 9.74 25.89
CA GLY A 69 -6.81 9.41 24.48
C GLY A 69 -7.73 8.21 24.24
N LEU A 70 -8.46 8.23 23.12
CA LEU A 70 -9.36 7.16 22.67
C LEU A 70 -8.60 5.92 22.13
N GLY A 71 -7.27 5.87 22.30
CA GLY A 71 -6.38 4.80 21.83
C GLY A 71 -4.96 5.30 21.58
N ASN A 72 -4.11 4.43 21.05
CA ASN A 72 -2.78 4.81 20.57
C ASN A 72 -2.90 5.75 19.36
N SER A 73 -1.90 6.62 19.18
CA SER A 73 -1.83 7.51 18.03
C SER A 73 -0.95 6.90 16.93
N LEU A 74 -1.32 7.10 15.67
CA LEU A 74 -0.56 6.74 14.49
C LEU A 74 0.03 7.98 13.85
N VAL A 75 1.33 7.94 13.57
CA VAL A 75 2.04 8.89 12.71
C VAL A 75 2.61 8.15 11.50
N ILE A 76 2.89 8.88 10.42
CA ILE A 76 3.66 8.32 9.31
C ILE A 76 5.09 8.07 9.79
N ALA A 77 5.62 6.87 9.54
CA ALA A 77 6.96 6.53 9.95
C ALA A 77 8.00 7.42 9.27
N ALA A 78 9.08 7.76 9.98
CA ALA A 78 10.14 8.64 9.47
C ALA A 78 11.42 7.88 9.06
N ASN A 79 11.57 6.63 9.50
CA ASN A 79 12.70 5.76 9.22
C ASN A 79 12.31 4.29 9.48
N ASN A 80 13.10 3.35 8.96
CA ASN A 80 12.81 1.92 9.05
C ASN A 80 12.70 1.40 10.50
N ALA A 81 13.53 1.91 11.41
CA ALA A 81 13.50 1.51 12.82
C ALA A 81 12.23 1.97 13.55
N GLY A 82 11.61 3.06 13.07
CA GLY A 82 10.36 3.58 13.59
C GLY A 82 9.11 2.91 13.02
N VAL A 83 9.23 2.06 12.00
CA VAL A 83 8.06 1.37 11.44
C VAL A 83 7.55 0.36 12.47
N THR A 84 6.27 0.47 12.83
CA THR A 84 5.61 -0.50 13.71
C THR A 84 4.49 -1.25 12.99
N GLY A 85 4.11 -0.84 11.79
CA GLY A 85 3.08 -1.51 11.01
C GLY A 85 2.77 -0.84 9.68
N PHE A 86 1.78 -1.40 8.98
CA PHE A 86 1.29 -0.92 7.70
C PHE A 86 -0.23 -0.77 7.71
N THR A 87 -0.71 0.36 7.18
CA THR A 87 -2.14 0.63 7.01
C THR A 87 -2.77 -0.30 5.98
N VAL A 88 -4.06 -0.59 6.10
CA VAL A 88 -4.81 -1.43 5.15
C VAL A 88 -6.11 -0.78 4.72
N ILE A 89 -6.54 -1.05 3.48
CA ILE A 89 -7.70 -0.40 2.86
C ILE A 89 -8.91 -1.34 2.75
N ASN A 90 -8.70 -2.62 2.47
CA ASN A 90 -9.78 -3.60 2.31
C ASN A 90 -10.44 -4.03 3.63
N ARG A 91 -9.85 -3.67 4.77
CA ARG A 91 -10.41 -3.85 6.12
C ARG A 91 -10.70 -2.52 6.82
N SER A 92 -10.54 -1.39 6.13
CA SER A 92 -10.91 -0.07 6.67
C SER A 92 -12.35 0.24 6.33
N TYR A 93 -13.20 0.37 7.36
CA TYR A 93 -14.62 0.68 7.19
C TYR A 93 -14.91 2.19 7.07
N ASN A 94 -13.94 3.02 7.42
CA ASN A 94 -14.11 4.47 7.56
C ASN A 94 -13.22 5.29 6.62
N ALA A 95 -12.44 4.65 5.76
CA ALA A 95 -11.77 5.33 4.66
C ALA A 95 -12.82 5.81 3.65
N ILE A 96 -12.69 7.06 3.21
CA ILE A 96 -13.68 7.71 2.34
C ILE A 96 -13.04 8.15 1.02
N LEU A 97 -13.87 8.22 -0.03
CA LEU A 97 -13.51 8.91 -1.25
C LEU A 97 -13.95 10.37 -1.12
N THR A 98 -13.02 11.31 -1.31
CA THR A 98 -13.34 12.74 -1.37
C THR A 98 -13.30 13.24 -2.81
N PRO A 99 -14.01 14.33 -3.15
CA PRO A 99 -14.01 14.86 -4.51
C PRO A 99 -12.59 15.11 -5.04
N GLY A 100 -12.34 14.71 -6.29
CA GLY A 100 -11.02 14.82 -6.94
C GLY A 100 -10.07 13.66 -6.66
N ASN A 101 -10.42 12.74 -5.76
CA ASN A 101 -9.67 11.52 -5.45
C ASN A 101 -10.43 10.27 -5.92
N ASN A 102 -9.70 9.20 -6.26
CA ASN A 102 -10.31 7.90 -6.55
C ASN A 102 -9.75 6.75 -5.67
N VAL A 103 -8.87 7.08 -4.72
CA VAL A 103 -8.33 6.18 -3.69
C VAL A 103 -9.01 6.50 -2.35
N PRO A 104 -9.56 5.52 -1.62
CA PRO A 104 -10.08 5.75 -0.28
C PRO A 104 -8.97 6.22 0.66
N GLN A 105 -9.25 7.28 1.40
CA GLN A 105 -8.27 7.93 2.25
C GLN A 105 -8.83 8.24 3.64
N LEU A 106 -7.90 8.49 4.55
CA LEU A 106 -8.09 8.88 5.93
C LEU A 106 -7.30 10.16 6.19
N THR A 107 -7.67 10.89 7.23
CA THR A 107 -6.95 12.11 7.66
C THR A 107 -6.81 12.14 9.17
N ALA A 108 -6.09 13.14 9.68
CA ALA A 108 -5.91 13.37 11.12
C ALA A 108 -7.25 13.33 11.87
N GLY A 109 -7.25 12.65 13.02
CA GLY A 109 -8.43 12.44 13.86
C GLY A 109 -9.32 11.27 13.44
N MET A 110 -9.14 10.68 12.25
CA MET A 110 -9.81 9.45 11.87
C MET A 110 -9.08 8.21 12.42
N THR A 111 -9.80 7.11 12.58
CA THR A 111 -9.21 5.81 12.91
C THR A 111 -8.62 5.16 11.66
N ALA A 112 -7.39 4.67 11.73
CA ALA A 112 -6.80 3.84 10.68
C ALA A 112 -6.71 2.38 11.12
N MET A 113 -6.97 1.48 10.17
CA MET A 113 -6.78 0.05 10.34
C MET A 113 -5.38 -0.33 9.85
N PHE A 114 -4.67 -1.14 10.63
CA PHE A 114 -3.31 -1.52 10.32
C PHE A 114 -2.96 -2.89 10.93
N TYR A 115 -1.89 -3.48 10.42
CA TYR A 115 -1.25 -4.64 11.04
C TYR A 115 0.10 -4.25 11.60
N ARG A 116 0.42 -4.74 12.80
CA ARG A 116 1.72 -4.55 13.42
C ARG A 116 2.77 -5.47 12.77
N LEU A 117 4.02 -5.04 12.82
CA LEU A 117 5.15 -5.95 12.59
C LEU A 117 5.08 -7.11 13.59
N GLY A 118 5.40 -8.32 13.13
CA GLY A 118 5.27 -9.59 13.86
C GLY A 118 3.93 -10.29 13.71
N SER A 119 2.95 -9.71 13.02
CA SER A 119 1.61 -10.29 12.83
C SER A 119 1.55 -11.42 11.80
N ASN A 120 2.62 -11.60 11.02
CA ASN A 120 2.70 -12.43 9.81
C ASN A 120 1.65 -12.07 8.75
N ALA A 121 1.06 -10.88 8.83
CA ALA A 121 0.09 -10.43 7.84
C ALA A 121 0.78 -10.23 6.49
N ARG A 122 0.08 -10.63 5.42
CA ARG A 122 0.54 -10.47 4.04
C ARG A 122 -0.16 -9.27 3.43
N ILE A 123 0.58 -8.23 3.10
CA ILE A 123 0.02 -6.95 2.62
C ILE A 123 0.65 -6.58 1.29
N ALA A 124 -0.19 -6.15 0.35
CA ALA A 124 0.29 -5.58 -0.90
C ALA A 124 0.75 -4.13 -0.69
N VAL A 125 2.02 -3.87 -1.00
CA VAL A 125 2.62 -2.53 -0.93
C VAL A 125 3.20 -2.16 -2.29
N GLN A 126 3.27 -0.86 -2.59
CA GLN A 126 3.95 -0.40 -3.79
C GLN A 126 5.44 -0.76 -3.72
N CYS A 127 6.01 -1.10 -4.87
CA CYS A 127 7.42 -1.45 -5.02
C CYS A 127 8.06 -0.58 -6.10
N ASP A 128 9.32 -0.23 -5.92
CA ASP A 128 10.10 0.42 -6.95
C ASP A 128 10.32 -0.50 -8.16
N ALA A 129 10.29 0.04 -9.38
CA ALA A 129 10.40 -0.77 -10.60
C ALA A 129 11.76 -1.47 -10.73
N THR A 130 12.84 -0.82 -10.32
CA THR A 130 14.17 -1.43 -10.33
C THR A 130 14.29 -2.52 -9.28
N LEU A 131 13.71 -2.31 -8.10
CA LEU A 131 13.66 -3.36 -7.07
C LEU A 131 12.80 -4.55 -7.54
N ALA A 132 11.63 -4.31 -8.11
CA ALA A 132 10.73 -5.36 -8.59
C ALA A 132 11.41 -6.28 -9.61
N GLY A 133 12.21 -5.73 -10.53
CA GLY A 133 12.99 -6.52 -11.49
C GLY A 133 14.09 -7.38 -10.85
N ASN A 134 14.67 -6.94 -9.73
CA ASN A 134 15.70 -7.70 -9.01
C ASN A 134 15.12 -8.76 -8.06
N LEU A 135 13.89 -8.54 -7.58
CA LEU A 135 13.17 -9.49 -6.73
C LEU A 135 12.57 -10.65 -7.53
N ASP A 136 12.39 -10.48 -8.84
CA ASP A 136 11.92 -11.56 -9.70
C ASP A 136 12.94 -12.71 -9.66
N THR A 137 12.51 -13.90 -9.25
CA THR A 137 13.34 -15.07 -8.91
C THR A 137 14.30 -14.91 -7.73
N GLY A 138 14.24 -13.80 -6.99
CA GLY A 138 15.07 -13.50 -5.83
C GLY A 138 14.69 -14.28 -4.57
N ALA A 139 15.57 -14.23 -3.56
CA ALA A 139 15.32 -14.86 -2.27
C ALA A 139 14.35 -14.02 -1.42
N ILE A 140 13.36 -14.67 -0.78
CA ILE A 140 12.32 -14.00 0.02
C ILE A 140 12.85 -13.21 1.24
N ASN A 141 14.08 -13.51 1.66
CA ASN A 141 14.77 -12.87 2.79
C ASN A 141 15.74 -11.76 2.34
N GLN A 142 15.70 -11.36 1.07
CA GLN A 142 16.46 -10.20 0.59
C GLN A 142 16.07 -8.97 1.41
N GLN A 143 17.10 -8.26 1.88
CA GLN A 143 16.89 -7.03 2.62
C GLN A 143 16.35 -5.93 1.70
N VAL A 144 15.38 -5.19 2.20
CA VAL A 144 14.73 -4.07 1.51
C VAL A 144 14.62 -2.89 2.47
N SER A 145 14.49 -1.69 1.93
CA SER A 145 14.26 -0.47 2.70
C SER A 145 12.92 0.15 2.30
N TRP A 146 12.45 1.13 3.06
CA TRP A 146 11.20 1.84 2.77
C TRP A 146 11.49 3.28 2.40
N ASP A 147 10.86 3.78 1.35
CA ASP A 147 10.86 5.19 0.98
C ASP A 147 9.67 5.88 1.65
N PHE A 148 9.95 6.67 2.70
CA PHE A 148 8.92 7.37 3.48
C PHE A 148 8.32 8.59 2.75
N THR A 149 8.98 9.08 1.71
CA THR A 149 8.47 10.20 0.90
C THR A 149 7.45 9.69 -0.11
N ASN A 150 7.78 8.62 -0.84
CA ASN A 150 6.91 8.07 -1.87
C ASN A 150 6.04 6.89 -1.40
N GLN A 151 6.24 6.42 -0.17
CA GLN A 151 5.51 5.29 0.44
C GLN A 151 5.58 4.01 -0.42
N LYS A 152 6.81 3.61 -0.76
CA LYS A 152 7.09 2.42 -1.56
C LYS A 152 8.29 1.64 -1.02
N LEU A 153 8.33 0.36 -1.35
CA LEU A 153 9.47 -0.51 -1.12
C LEU A 153 10.61 -0.16 -2.08
N VAL A 154 11.83 -0.07 -1.55
CA VAL A 154 13.04 0.24 -2.34
C VAL A 154 14.17 -0.73 -2.00
N ALA A 155 15.16 -0.82 -2.89
CA ALA A 155 16.34 -1.63 -2.63
C ALA A 155 17.01 -1.22 -1.30
N TYR A 156 17.61 -2.19 -0.62
CA TYR A 156 18.27 -1.94 0.65
C TYR A 156 19.30 -0.80 0.53
N SER A 157 19.21 0.15 1.45
CA SER A 157 20.19 1.22 1.62
C SER A 157 20.67 1.22 3.06
N SER A 158 21.98 1.16 3.27
CA SER A 158 22.57 1.16 4.61
C SER A 158 22.20 2.41 5.41
N GLY A 159 22.00 3.55 4.75
CA GLY A 159 21.57 4.80 5.40
C GLY A 159 20.11 4.79 5.87
N ALA A 160 19.24 4.02 5.22
CA ALA A 160 17.84 3.89 5.61
C ALA A 160 17.61 2.74 6.62
N GLY A 161 18.46 1.71 6.57
CA GLY A 161 18.31 0.49 7.35
C GLY A 161 17.40 -0.55 6.68
N ALA A 162 17.42 -1.78 7.20
CA ALA A 162 16.58 -2.86 6.70
C ALA A 162 15.16 -2.76 7.28
N LEU A 163 14.15 -2.91 6.45
CA LEU A 163 12.77 -3.09 6.87
C LEU A 163 12.60 -4.51 7.41
N ALA A 164 11.91 -4.66 8.55
CA ALA A 164 11.63 -5.96 9.14
C ALA A 164 10.45 -6.65 8.43
N CYS A 165 10.65 -7.05 7.19
CA CYS A 165 9.67 -7.81 6.41
C CYS A 165 10.33 -8.83 5.49
N LYS A 166 9.56 -9.78 4.99
CA LYS A 166 9.94 -10.66 3.87
C LYS A 166 9.13 -10.29 2.63
N VAL A 167 9.74 -10.36 1.46
CA VAL A 167 9.03 -10.14 0.20
C VAL A 167 8.69 -11.49 -0.40
N LEU A 168 7.39 -11.78 -0.55
CA LEU A 168 6.91 -13.10 -0.97
C LEU A 168 6.68 -13.20 -2.47
N SER A 169 6.21 -12.12 -3.08
CA SER A 169 5.94 -12.06 -4.52
C SER A 169 5.92 -10.61 -5.00
N VAL A 170 6.16 -10.41 -6.29
CA VAL A 170 6.11 -9.12 -6.97
C VAL A 170 5.29 -9.23 -8.24
N ASN A 171 4.61 -8.14 -8.61
CA ASN A 171 3.94 -8.02 -9.90
C ASN A 171 4.16 -6.59 -10.41
N THR A 172 4.66 -6.45 -11.63
CA THR A 172 5.02 -5.16 -12.25
C THR A 172 3.83 -4.36 -12.76
N ASN A 173 2.66 -4.98 -12.91
CA ASN A 173 1.40 -4.39 -13.34
C ASN A 173 0.32 -4.60 -12.27
N SER A 174 0.43 -3.84 -11.19
CA SER A 174 -0.48 -3.81 -10.05
C SER A 174 -1.18 -2.44 -9.93
N LYS A 175 -2.30 -2.38 -9.21
CA LYS A 175 -3.01 -1.14 -8.88
C LYS A 175 -2.36 -0.46 -7.67
N ILE A 176 -1.62 0.60 -7.93
CA ILE A 176 -0.85 1.36 -6.93
C ILE A 176 -1.38 2.79 -6.80
N VAL A 177 -1.05 3.43 -5.68
CA VAL A 177 -1.44 4.80 -5.37
C VAL A 177 -0.39 5.78 -5.88
N SER A 178 -0.82 6.71 -6.71
CA SER A 178 -0.03 7.88 -7.12
C SER A 178 -0.48 9.07 -6.28
N TYR A 179 0.43 9.59 -5.44
CA TYR A 179 0.20 10.77 -4.63
C TYR A 179 0.81 12.02 -5.27
N ASN A 180 -0.01 13.04 -5.52
CA ASN A 180 0.45 14.37 -5.93
C ASN A 180 0.55 15.28 -4.70
N SER A 181 1.77 15.56 -4.24
CA SER A 181 2.02 16.40 -3.06
C SER A 181 1.65 17.87 -3.25
N GLY A 182 1.56 18.37 -4.49
CA GLY A 182 1.17 19.76 -4.77
C GLY A 182 -0.34 20.01 -4.65
N THR A 183 -1.16 19.02 -4.98
CA THR A 183 -2.63 19.12 -4.92
C THR A 183 -3.27 18.30 -3.80
N GLY A 184 -2.52 17.39 -3.18
CA GLY A 184 -3.03 16.40 -2.24
C GLY A 184 -3.82 15.26 -2.90
N ALA A 185 -3.83 15.18 -4.23
CA ALA A 185 -4.64 14.20 -4.95
C ALA A 185 -4.04 12.79 -4.90
N LEU A 186 -4.90 11.80 -4.66
CA LEU A 186 -4.62 10.38 -4.67
C LEU A 186 -5.35 9.72 -5.84
N THR A 187 -4.57 9.17 -6.77
CA THR A 187 -5.09 8.47 -7.94
C THR A 187 -4.57 7.04 -8.02
N TRP A 188 -5.44 6.11 -8.39
CA TRP A 188 -5.03 4.79 -8.81
C TRP A 188 -4.30 4.88 -10.15
N THR A 189 -3.13 4.26 -10.20
CA THR A 189 -2.34 4.05 -11.41
C THR A 189 -1.85 2.60 -11.48
N GLN A 190 -1.24 2.23 -12.60
CA GLN A 190 -0.58 0.95 -12.77
C GLN A 190 0.90 1.07 -12.44
N GLY A 191 1.44 0.05 -11.77
CA GLY A 191 2.87 -0.06 -11.52
C GLY A 191 3.22 -1.21 -10.59
N PRO A 192 4.48 -1.32 -10.15
CA PRO A 192 4.94 -2.48 -9.42
C PRO A 192 4.41 -2.51 -7.98
N ALA A 193 3.94 -3.67 -7.54
CA ALA A 193 3.60 -3.94 -6.14
C ALA A 193 4.20 -5.27 -5.68
N ALA A 194 4.46 -5.37 -4.39
CA ALA A 194 5.00 -6.54 -3.73
C ALA A 194 4.07 -6.99 -2.59
N ILE A 195 3.98 -8.31 -2.37
CA ILE A 195 3.40 -8.84 -1.14
C ILE A 195 4.51 -8.92 -0.10
N ILE A 196 4.37 -8.13 0.96
CA ILE A 196 5.23 -8.23 2.14
C ILE A 196 4.56 -9.06 3.22
N GLN A 197 5.35 -9.89 3.89
CA GLN A 197 5.00 -10.52 5.15
C GLN A 197 5.68 -9.75 6.28
N ILE A 198 4.89 -9.27 7.23
CA ILE A 198 5.34 -8.40 8.34
C ILE A 198 5.17 -9.03 9.70
#